data_AF-A0A067PZV7-F1
#
_entry.id   AF-A0A067PZV7-F1
#
_cell.length_a   1.000
_cell.length_b   1.000
_cell.length_c   1.000
_cell.angle_alpha   90.00
_cell.angle_beta   90.00
_cell.angle_gamma   90.00
#
_symmetry.space_group_name_H-M   'P 1'
#
loop_
_entity.id
_entity.type
_entity.pdbx_description
1 polymer ?
#
loop_
_entity_poly.entity_id
_entity_poly.type
_entity_poly.pdbx_seq_one_letter_code
_entity_poly.pdbx_strand_id
1 'polypeptide(L)'
;TAVYCSKECQRRDWPWHKDNCKTIAAKLRSAGPRADSIFQRQLRHWVARFDISLTCAVVPALKLNEDFSNISKLAMYIIMQPRPHSNFGSRFTIKSCMVVGVRQFKILMEVHGPGSFDDGFEQHEKERKAMLARTNGETDFAMVGVLALNEGEHKLPIDVRFGLIFKPICIDRWLARAPQLVDPSIDWLADLKRQVERDSPNRGSGN
;
A
#
# COMPACT_ATOMS: atom_id res chain seq x y z
N THR A 1 10.56 0.31 6.56
CA THR A 1 11.99 0.01 6.29
C THR A 1 12.34 0.59 4.95
N ALA A 2 13.40 1.40 4.87
CA ALA A 2 13.90 1.92 3.59
C ALA A 2 15.01 1.01 3.07
N VAL A 3 15.00 0.74 1.76
CA VAL A 3 16.02 -0.08 1.08
C VAL A 3 16.78 0.83 0.14
N TYR A 4 18.11 0.80 0.22
CA TYR A 4 18.98 1.62 -0.60
C TYR A 4 19.93 0.72 -1.37
N CYS A 5 20.25 1.08 -2.62
CA CYS A 5 21.21 0.33 -3.43
C CYS A 5 22.66 0.50 -2.94
N SER A 6 22.96 1.59 -2.22
CA SER A 6 24.28 1.86 -1.65
C SER A 6 24.21 2.74 -0.40
N LYS A 7 25.33 2.82 0.34
CA LYS A 7 25.45 3.71 1.52
C LYS A 7 25.43 5.18 1.13
N GLU A 8 25.88 5.53 -0.07
CA GLU A 8 25.87 6.89 -0.61
C GLU A 8 24.43 7.35 -0.82
N CYS A 9 23.57 6.49 -1.39
CA CYS A 9 22.14 6.77 -1.53
C CYS A 9 21.45 6.94 -0.16
N GLN A 10 21.80 6.09 0.81
CA GLN A 10 21.30 6.24 2.18
C GLN A 10 21.72 7.58 2.81
N ARG A 11 23.00 7.97 2.70
CA ARG A 11 23.50 9.24 3.25
C ARG A 11 22.85 10.45 2.58
N ARG A 12 22.62 10.37 1.27
CA ARG A 12 21.96 11.44 0.49
C ARG A 12 20.51 11.62 0.93
N ASP A 13 19.81 10.54 1.23
CA ASP A 13 18.42 10.56 1.72
C ASP A 13 18.32 10.86 3.23
N TRP A 14 19.41 10.68 3.99
CA TRP A 14 19.41 10.80 5.45
C TRP A 14 18.84 12.10 6.02
N PRO A 15 19.12 13.31 5.47
CA PRO A 15 18.53 14.55 5.96
C PRO A 15 17.00 14.51 6.03
N TRP A 16 16.38 13.77 5.11
CA TRP A 16 14.94 13.61 4.99
C TRP A 16 14.44 12.36 5.75
N HIS A 17 15.20 11.28 5.72
CA HIS A 17 14.81 10.01 6.33
C HIS A 17 14.93 10.00 7.87
N LYS A 18 15.87 10.77 8.45
CA LYS A 18 16.24 10.69 9.86
C LYS A 18 15.05 10.83 10.82
N ASP A 19 14.12 11.75 10.52
CA ASP A 19 13.00 12.06 11.42
C ASP A 19 11.96 10.95 11.36
N ASN A 20 11.68 10.44 10.16
CA ASN A 20 10.85 9.25 9.97
C ASN A 20 11.45 8.02 10.66
N CYS A 21 12.76 7.81 10.53
CA CYS A 21 13.46 6.71 11.21
C CYS A 21 13.32 6.80 12.73
N LYS A 22 13.52 7.99 13.31
CA LYS A 22 13.35 8.23 14.75
C LYS A 22 11.92 7.99 15.22
N THR A 23 10.92 8.50 14.50
CA THR A 23 9.50 8.28 14.83
C THR A 23 9.15 6.80 14.81
N ILE A 24 9.58 6.07 13.78
CA ILE A 24 9.37 4.62 13.69
C ILE A 24 10.07 3.91 14.84
N ALA A 25 11.33 4.24 15.12
CA ALA A 25 12.11 3.63 16.20
C ALA A 25 11.55 3.95 17.59
N ALA A 26 10.93 5.12 17.78
CA ALA A 26 10.24 5.48 19.01
C ALA A 26 8.94 4.68 19.16
N LYS A 27 8.11 4.59 18.10
CA LYS A 27 6.90 3.75 18.09
C LYS A 27 7.21 2.28 18.39
N LEU A 28 8.28 1.73 17.80
CA LEU A 28 8.74 0.36 18.07
C LEU A 28 9.18 0.15 19.53
N ARG A 29 9.75 1.17 20.18
CA ARG A 29 10.15 1.11 21.60
C ARG A 29 8.94 1.25 22.53
N SER A 30 8.00 2.13 22.22
CA SER A 30 6.81 2.39 23.04
C SER A 30 5.76 1.29 22.96
N ALA A 31 5.74 0.49 21.89
CA ALA A 31 4.79 -0.61 21.71
C ALA A 31 5.01 -1.81 22.67
N GLY A 32 6.07 -1.78 23.49
CA GLY A 32 6.54 -2.94 24.24
C GLY A 32 6.92 -4.10 23.29
N PRO A 33 7.31 -5.27 23.81
CA PRO A 33 7.45 -6.48 23.00
C PRO A 33 6.06 -7.03 22.64
N ARG A 34 5.19 -6.25 21.98
CA ARG A 34 4.11 -6.84 21.20
C ARG A 34 4.76 -7.45 19.97
N ALA A 35 5.13 -8.72 20.11
CA ALA A 35 5.51 -9.54 18.96
C ALA A 35 4.40 -9.36 17.92
N ASP A 36 4.75 -8.76 16.78
CA ASP A 36 3.83 -8.64 15.66
C ASP A 36 3.16 -10.00 15.44
N SER A 37 1.84 -10.00 15.40
CA SER A 37 1.13 -11.24 15.12
C SER A 37 1.64 -11.80 13.80
N ILE A 38 1.72 -13.13 13.70
CA ILE A 38 2.13 -13.79 12.46
C ILE A 38 1.25 -13.29 11.30
N PHE A 39 -0.04 -13.00 11.56
CA PHE A 39 -0.97 -12.37 10.62
C PHE A 39 -0.45 -11.03 10.08
N GLN A 40 -0.14 -10.08 10.97
CA GLN A 40 0.29 -8.74 10.58
C GLN A 40 1.63 -8.80 9.84
N ARG A 41 2.52 -9.71 10.25
CA ARG A 41 3.78 -9.95 9.55
C ARG A 41 3.52 -10.46 8.13
N GLN A 42 2.68 -11.48 7.95
CA GLN A 42 2.30 -11.99 6.61
C GLN A 42 1.71 -10.89 5.73
N LEU A 43 0.82 -10.07 6.30
CA LEU A 43 0.17 -8.98 5.59
C LEU A 43 1.19 -7.94 5.10
N ARG A 44 2.17 -7.59 5.93
CA ARG A 44 3.27 -6.69 5.51
C ARG A 44 4.13 -7.30 4.41
N HIS A 45 4.43 -8.60 4.48
CA HIS A 45 5.18 -9.27 3.42
C HIS A 45 4.39 -9.31 2.11
N TRP A 46 3.08 -9.46 2.17
CA TRP A 46 2.21 -9.38 1.00
C TRP A 46 2.26 -7.99 0.36
N VAL A 47 2.07 -6.93 1.15
CA VAL A 47 2.11 -5.54 0.63
C VAL A 47 3.48 -5.22 0.03
N ALA A 48 4.56 -5.64 0.68
CA ALA A 48 5.91 -5.44 0.16
C ALA A 48 6.17 -6.24 -1.12
N ARG A 49 5.61 -7.45 -1.23
CA ARG A 49 5.79 -8.32 -2.39
C ARG A 49 5.05 -7.78 -3.62
N PHE A 50 3.81 -7.34 -3.46
CA PHE A 50 2.96 -6.85 -4.56
C PHE A 50 3.01 -5.32 -4.72
N ASP A 51 4.05 -4.66 -4.22
CA ASP A 51 4.18 -3.19 -4.24
C ASP A 51 4.10 -2.62 -5.67
N ILE A 52 4.77 -3.27 -6.62
CA ILE A 52 4.74 -2.90 -8.04
C ILE A 52 3.35 -3.15 -8.64
N SER A 53 2.73 -4.31 -8.38
CA SER A 53 1.35 -4.60 -8.80
C SER A 53 0.36 -3.54 -8.29
N LEU A 54 0.47 -3.15 -7.02
CA LEU A 54 -0.37 -2.12 -6.41
C LEU A 54 -0.14 -0.75 -7.06
N THR A 55 1.12 -0.41 -7.35
CA THR A 55 1.49 0.82 -8.06
C THR A 55 0.90 0.85 -9.47
N CYS A 56 0.96 -0.25 -10.21
CA CYS A 56 0.34 -0.34 -11.54
C CYS A 56 -1.19 -0.28 -11.47
N ALA A 57 -1.80 -0.87 -10.44
CA ALA A 57 -3.25 -0.91 -10.30
C ALA A 57 -3.84 0.45 -9.85
N VAL A 58 -3.13 1.20 -9.00
CA VAL A 58 -3.67 2.45 -8.44
C VAL A 58 -3.84 3.54 -9.49
N VAL A 59 -2.99 3.57 -10.52
CA VAL A 59 -3.06 4.56 -11.61
C VAL A 59 -4.39 4.52 -12.37
N PRO A 60 -4.79 3.40 -13.01
CA PRO A 60 -6.08 3.29 -13.68
C PRO A 60 -7.25 3.23 -12.68
N ALA A 61 -7.07 2.66 -11.49
CA ALA A 61 -8.14 2.61 -10.49
C ALA A 61 -8.60 4.01 -10.07
N LEU A 62 -7.67 4.94 -9.84
CA LEU A 62 -7.99 6.32 -9.46
C LEU A 62 -8.10 7.27 -10.67
N LYS A 63 -8.00 6.75 -11.90
CA LYS A 63 -8.02 7.53 -13.15
C LYS A 63 -7.02 8.68 -13.15
N LEU A 64 -5.79 8.42 -12.69
CA LEU A 64 -4.76 9.47 -12.53
C LEU A 64 -4.24 10.01 -13.87
N ASN A 65 -4.44 9.26 -14.95
CA ASN A 65 -4.15 9.67 -16.31
C ASN A 65 -5.13 10.74 -16.84
N GLU A 66 -6.39 10.68 -16.41
CA GLU A 66 -7.45 11.62 -16.80
C GLU A 66 -7.41 12.87 -15.92
N ASP A 67 -7.39 12.69 -14.59
CA ASP A 67 -7.31 13.77 -13.62
C ASP A 67 -6.37 13.38 -12.49
N PHE A 68 -5.13 13.89 -12.54
CA PHE A 68 -4.13 13.62 -11.50
C PHE A 68 -4.56 14.12 -10.11
N SER A 69 -5.47 15.10 -10.01
CA SER A 69 -5.96 15.57 -8.72
C SER A 69 -6.81 14.52 -7.98
N ASN A 70 -7.28 13.47 -8.68
CA ASN A 70 -7.95 12.32 -8.08
C ASN A 70 -7.09 11.61 -7.02
N ILE A 71 -5.76 11.71 -7.10
CA ILE A 71 -4.84 11.16 -6.09
C ILE A 71 -5.13 11.66 -4.67
N SER A 72 -5.75 12.84 -4.57
CA SER A 72 -6.13 13.49 -3.31
C SER A 72 -7.61 13.38 -2.95
N LYS A 73 -8.43 12.88 -3.87
CA LYS A 73 -9.90 12.79 -3.75
C LYS A 73 -10.37 11.35 -3.56
N LEU A 74 -9.63 10.40 -4.10
CA LEU A 74 -9.95 8.98 -4.15
C LEU A 74 -8.88 8.14 -3.46
N ALA A 75 -9.27 6.95 -3.02
CA ALA A 75 -8.39 5.95 -2.44
C ALA A 75 -8.81 4.56 -2.92
N MET A 76 -7.84 3.65 -3.01
CA MET A 76 -8.09 2.24 -3.32
C MET A 76 -8.19 1.44 -2.02
N TYR A 77 -9.24 0.63 -1.87
CA TYR A 77 -9.47 -0.19 -0.69
C TYR A 77 -9.60 -1.66 -1.08
N ILE A 78 -8.70 -2.49 -0.57
CA ILE A 78 -8.57 -3.91 -0.92
C ILE A 78 -8.97 -4.75 0.30
N ILE A 79 -9.89 -5.69 0.10
CA ILE A 79 -10.25 -6.70 1.10
C ILE A 79 -9.69 -8.04 0.64
N MET A 80 -8.96 -8.69 1.55
CA MET A 80 -8.28 -9.95 1.31
C MET A 80 -8.72 -11.02 2.30
N GLN A 81 -8.47 -12.27 1.94
CA GLN A 81 -8.65 -13.43 2.80
C GLN A 81 -7.47 -14.40 2.66
N PRO A 82 -7.17 -15.23 3.66
CA PRO A 82 -6.15 -16.26 3.59
C PRO A 82 -6.35 -17.22 2.41
N ARG A 83 -5.24 -17.68 1.82
CA ARG A 83 -5.20 -18.77 0.84
C ARG A 83 -4.00 -19.70 1.11
N PRO A 84 -4.03 -20.97 0.68
CA PRO A 84 -2.90 -21.87 0.83
C PRO A 84 -1.77 -21.43 -0.11
N HIS A 85 -0.58 -21.19 0.45
CA HIS A 85 0.61 -20.91 -0.34
C HIS A 85 1.89 -21.20 0.45
N SER A 86 2.90 -21.73 -0.24
CA SER A 86 4.21 -22.03 0.35
C SER A 86 4.95 -20.74 0.73
N ASN A 87 4.97 -19.75 -0.15
CA ASN A 87 5.51 -18.42 0.11
C ASN A 87 4.66 -17.65 1.14
N PHE A 88 5.31 -17.20 2.20
CA PHE A 88 4.72 -16.43 3.29
C PHE A 88 4.04 -15.13 2.84
N GLY A 89 4.61 -14.45 1.84
CA GLY A 89 4.07 -13.19 1.28
C GLY A 89 2.90 -13.37 0.32
N SER A 90 2.49 -14.61 0.02
CA SER A 90 1.46 -14.89 -1.00
C SER A 90 0.28 -15.69 -0.44
N ARG A 91 0.15 -15.72 0.89
CA ARG A 91 -0.91 -16.40 1.64
C ARG A 91 -2.22 -15.62 1.73
N PHE A 92 -2.39 -14.58 0.92
CA PHE A 92 -3.64 -13.84 0.80
C PHE A 92 -4.07 -13.76 -0.65
N THR A 93 -5.37 -13.84 -0.87
CA THR A 93 -6.06 -13.54 -2.15
C THR A 93 -6.95 -12.32 -1.98
N ILE A 94 -7.21 -11.61 -3.09
CA ILE A 94 -8.13 -10.47 -3.12
C ILE A 94 -9.58 -10.98 -3.21
N LYS A 95 -10.33 -10.75 -2.14
CA LYS A 95 -11.79 -10.98 -2.08
C LYS A 95 -12.53 -9.88 -2.85
N SER A 96 -12.23 -8.62 -2.55
CA SER A 96 -12.79 -7.46 -3.25
C SER A 96 -11.80 -6.30 -3.28
N CYS A 97 -12.00 -5.39 -4.24
CA CYS A 97 -11.25 -4.15 -4.36
C CYS A 97 -12.23 -3.08 -4.82
N MET A 98 -12.16 -1.89 -4.22
CA MET A 98 -13.04 -0.78 -4.53
C MET A 98 -12.29 0.54 -4.52
N VAL A 99 -12.83 1.53 -5.23
CA VAL A 99 -12.36 2.92 -5.21
C VAL A 99 -13.39 3.72 -4.43
N VAL A 100 -12.92 4.44 -3.42
CA VAL A 100 -13.78 5.21 -2.51
C VAL A 100 -13.26 6.65 -2.39
N GLY A 101 -14.13 7.58 -2.03
CA GLY A 101 -13.70 8.93 -1.68
C GLY A 101 -12.91 8.94 -0.37
N VAL A 102 -11.98 9.89 -0.20
CA VAL A 102 -11.10 9.94 0.99
C VAL A 102 -11.86 9.99 2.31
N ARG A 103 -13.02 10.67 2.37
CA ARG A 103 -13.86 10.68 3.58
C ARG A 103 -14.35 9.28 3.94
N GLN A 104 -14.86 8.53 2.97
CA GLN A 104 -15.31 7.15 3.18
C GLN A 104 -14.13 6.22 3.50
N PHE A 105 -12.98 6.44 2.86
CA PHE A 105 -11.75 5.71 3.15
C PHE A 105 -11.34 5.86 4.62
N LYS A 106 -11.35 7.09 5.16
CA LYS A 106 -11.04 7.34 6.57
C LYS A 106 -11.98 6.57 7.51
N ILE A 107 -13.29 6.64 7.26
CA ILE A 107 -14.29 5.89 8.03
C ILE A 107 -14.01 4.38 8.00
N LEU A 108 -13.77 3.82 6.81
CA LEU A 108 -13.46 2.39 6.67
C LEU A 108 -12.22 1.99 7.46
N MET A 109 -11.19 2.83 7.45
CA MET A 109 -9.94 2.54 8.15
C MET A 109 -10.06 2.72 9.68
N GLU A 110 -10.84 3.68 10.15
CA GLU A 110 -11.14 3.89 11.57
C GLU A 110 -11.92 2.71 12.17
N VAL A 111 -12.96 2.22 11.45
CA VAL A 111 -13.77 1.07 11.87
C VAL A 111 -12.93 -0.19 12.08
N HIS A 112 -11.90 -0.37 11.26
CA HIS A 112 -11.01 -1.54 11.31
C HIS A 112 -9.68 -1.26 12.02
N GLY A 113 -9.47 -0.09 12.64
CA GLY A 113 -8.16 0.25 13.21
C GLY A 113 -8.21 1.36 14.26
N PRO A 114 -9.05 1.25 15.30
CA PRO A 114 -9.28 2.34 16.24
C PRO A 114 -7.96 2.81 16.89
N GLY A 115 -7.75 4.13 16.90
CA GLY A 115 -6.73 4.81 17.70
C GLY A 115 -5.31 4.91 17.12
N SER A 116 -4.93 4.13 16.10
CA SER A 116 -3.59 4.24 15.47
C SER A 116 -3.61 4.94 14.11
N PHE A 117 -4.80 5.19 13.58
CA PHE A 117 -4.97 5.60 12.19
C PHE A 117 -4.88 7.11 12.00
N ASP A 118 -5.38 7.92 12.93
CA ASP A 118 -5.31 9.39 12.86
C ASP A 118 -3.87 9.87 12.77
N ASP A 119 -2.98 9.34 13.63
CA ASP A 119 -1.54 9.58 13.57
C ASP A 119 -0.94 9.21 12.21
N GLY A 120 -1.41 8.10 11.61
CA GLY A 120 -0.94 7.63 10.31
C GLY A 120 -1.35 8.56 9.18
N PHE A 121 -2.58 9.08 9.24
CA PHE A 121 -3.11 10.03 8.27
C PHE A 121 -2.49 11.41 8.39
N GLU A 122 -2.29 11.90 9.60
CA GLU A 122 -1.62 13.18 9.83
C GLU A 122 -0.17 13.12 9.33
N GLN A 123 0.55 12.03 9.66
CA GLN A 123 1.90 11.81 9.14
C GLN A 123 1.91 11.73 7.61
N HIS A 124 0.94 11.06 7.01
CA HIS A 124 0.80 10.99 5.55
C HIS A 124 0.57 12.36 4.92
N GLU A 125 -0.34 13.17 5.45
CA GLU A 125 -0.57 14.53 4.95
C GLU A 125 0.69 15.41 5.08
N LYS A 126 1.46 15.24 6.16
CA LYS A 126 2.75 15.92 6.33
C LYS A 126 3.76 15.49 5.26
N GLU A 127 3.94 14.20 5.05
CA GLU A 127 4.84 13.64 4.04
C GLU A 127 4.42 14.05 2.62
N ARG A 128 3.12 14.06 2.37
CA ARG A 128 2.51 14.48 1.12
C ARG A 128 2.79 15.94 0.80
N LYS A 129 2.56 16.85 1.76
CA LYS A 129 2.91 18.27 1.61
C LYS A 129 4.39 18.47 1.34
N ALA A 130 5.26 17.74 2.05
CA ALA A 130 6.70 17.81 1.82
C ALA A 130 7.10 17.30 0.43
N MET A 131 6.47 16.21 -0.05
CA MET A 131 6.70 15.65 -1.39
C MET A 131 6.28 16.63 -2.49
N LEU A 132 5.08 17.19 -2.37
CA LEU A 132 4.55 18.17 -3.33
C LEU A 132 5.46 19.39 -3.40
N ALA A 133 5.89 19.94 -2.24
CA ALA A 133 6.80 21.06 -2.20
C ALA A 133 8.16 20.74 -2.84
N ARG A 134 8.71 19.55 -2.56
CA ARG A 134 10.02 19.11 -3.08
C ARG A 134 10.01 18.89 -4.60
N THR A 135 8.90 18.43 -5.14
CA THR A 135 8.77 18.03 -6.55
C THR A 135 8.00 19.03 -7.39
N ASN A 136 7.66 20.20 -6.82
CA ASN A 136 6.79 21.20 -7.45
C ASN A 136 5.46 20.60 -7.95
N GLY A 137 4.92 19.63 -7.22
CA GLY A 137 3.67 18.94 -7.56
C GLY A 137 3.78 17.85 -8.63
N GLU A 138 4.98 17.47 -9.07
CA GLU A 138 5.19 16.38 -10.04
C GLU A 138 5.02 14.99 -9.42
N THR A 139 5.20 14.87 -8.12
CA THR A 139 5.05 13.61 -7.37
C THR A 139 4.08 13.80 -6.20
N ASP A 140 3.18 12.84 -6.01
CA ASP A 140 2.23 12.81 -4.89
C ASP A 140 2.08 11.36 -4.38
N PHE A 141 1.31 11.14 -3.31
CA PHE A 141 1.05 9.83 -2.74
C PHE A 141 -0.42 9.42 -2.90
N ALA A 142 -0.65 8.32 -3.62
CA ALA A 142 -1.95 7.65 -3.65
C ALA A 142 -2.20 6.87 -2.37
N MET A 143 -3.44 6.89 -1.89
CA MET A 143 -3.87 6.18 -0.69
C MET A 143 -4.37 4.77 -1.02
N VAL A 144 -3.73 3.75 -0.43
CA VAL A 144 -4.19 2.36 -0.51
C VAL A 144 -4.43 1.80 0.89
N GLY A 145 -5.62 1.25 1.11
CA GLY A 145 -5.98 0.51 2.32
C GLY A 145 -6.05 -0.98 2.01
N VAL A 146 -5.38 -1.80 2.81
CA VAL A 146 -5.36 -3.26 2.65
C VAL A 146 -5.86 -3.90 3.94
N LEU A 147 -7.10 -4.40 3.89
CA LEU A 147 -7.74 -5.15 4.98
C LEU A 147 -7.66 -6.64 4.65
N ALA A 148 -7.01 -7.43 5.51
CA ALA A 148 -7.07 -8.88 5.43
C ALA A 148 -7.95 -9.42 6.55
N LEU A 149 -8.99 -10.15 6.20
CA LEU A 149 -9.91 -10.82 7.12
C LEU A 149 -9.44 -12.27 7.33
N ASN A 150 -9.16 -12.68 8.56
CA ASN A 150 -8.76 -14.04 8.89
C ASN A 150 -9.98 -14.99 8.97
N GLU A 151 -10.68 -15.12 7.85
CA GLU A 151 -11.90 -15.90 7.70
C GLU A 151 -11.80 -16.89 6.54
N GLY A 152 -12.84 -17.70 6.36
CA GLY A 152 -12.91 -18.70 5.29
C GLY A 152 -12.22 -20.02 5.63
N GLU A 153 -12.18 -20.91 4.63
CA GLU A 153 -11.65 -22.28 4.75
C GLU A 153 -10.17 -22.33 5.15
N HIS A 154 -9.40 -21.31 4.76
CA HIS A 154 -7.96 -21.26 4.95
C HIS A 154 -7.50 -20.31 6.06
N LYS A 155 -8.39 -19.97 6.99
CA LYS A 155 -8.06 -19.11 8.13
C LYS A 155 -6.82 -19.63 8.87
N LEU A 156 -5.96 -18.71 9.28
CA LEU A 156 -4.76 -19.04 10.05
C LEU A 156 -5.16 -19.44 11.48
N PRO A 157 -4.46 -20.40 12.11
CA PRO A 157 -4.76 -20.91 13.45
C PRO A 157 -4.27 -19.93 14.54
N ILE A 158 -4.76 -18.70 14.50
CA ILE A 158 -4.37 -17.60 15.39
C ILE A 158 -5.61 -16.78 15.75
N ASP A 159 -5.63 -16.24 16.98
CA ASP A 159 -6.73 -15.43 17.50
C ASP A 159 -6.62 -13.95 17.06
N VAL A 160 -6.45 -13.74 15.75
CA VAL A 160 -6.46 -12.42 15.14
C VAL A 160 -7.51 -12.46 14.04
N ARG A 161 -8.55 -11.64 14.17
CA ARG A 161 -9.69 -11.62 13.23
C ARG A 161 -9.37 -10.92 11.92
N PHE A 162 -8.56 -9.87 11.96
CA PHE A 162 -8.16 -9.13 10.77
C PHE A 162 -6.84 -8.41 11.00
N GLY A 163 -6.27 -7.91 9.91
CA GLY A 163 -5.12 -7.03 9.89
C GLY A 163 -5.35 -5.93 8.87
N LEU A 164 -4.91 -4.72 9.19
CA LEU A 164 -5.08 -3.55 8.36
C LEU A 164 -3.71 -2.93 8.07
N ILE A 165 -3.48 -2.55 6.82
CA ILE A 165 -2.32 -1.76 6.41
C ILE A 165 -2.81 -0.55 5.62
N PHE A 166 -2.38 0.63 6.06
CA PHE A 166 -2.38 1.82 5.23
C PHE A 166 -1.06 1.89 4.46
N LYS A 167 -1.14 1.99 3.13
CA LYS A 167 0.01 1.99 2.22
C LYS A 167 -0.06 3.23 1.33
N PRO A 168 0.73 4.27 1.61
CA PRO A 168 0.95 5.34 0.63
C PRO A 168 1.79 4.81 -0.53
N ILE A 169 1.38 5.11 -1.76
CA ILE A 169 2.12 4.77 -2.98
C ILE A 169 2.56 6.06 -3.66
N CYS A 170 3.86 6.23 -3.81
CA CYS A 170 4.45 7.38 -4.49
C CYS A 170 4.19 7.26 -5.99
N ILE A 171 3.52 8.26 -6.58
CA ILE A 171 3.19 8.29 -8.00
C ILE A 171 3.69 9.60 -8.60
N ASP A 172 4.49 9.47 -9.65
CA ASP A 172 4.87 10.61 -10.49
C ASP A 172 3.81 10.84 -11.59
N ARG A 173 3.62 12.11 -11.98
CA ARG A 173 2.74 12.48 -13.09
C ARG A 173 3.10 11.80 -14.41
N TRP A 174 4.38 11.61 -14.68
CA TRP A 174 4.83 10.93 -15.90
C TRP A 174 4.44 9.45 -15.88
N LEU A 175 4.55 8.79 -14.72
CA LEU A 175 4.16 7.38 -14.55
C LEU A 175 2.65 7.22 -14.72
N ALA A 176 1.85 8.16 -14.20
CA ALA A 176 0.40 8.17 -14.37
C ALA A 176 -0.04 8.27 -15.84
N ARG A 177 0.85 8.70 -16.76
CA ARG A 177 0.60 8.80 -18.20
C ARG A 177 1.28 7.69 -19.01
N ALA A 178 1.94 6.74 -18.35
CA ALA A 178 2.68 5.71 -19.04
C ALA A 178 1.73 4.80 -19.86
N PRO A 179 1.98 4.57 -21.17
CA PRO A 179 1.06 3.86 -22.06
C PRO A 179 0.54 2.52 -21.50
N GLN A 180 1.42 1.77 -20.83
CA GLN A 180 1.10 0.47 -20.23
C GLN A 180 0.13 0.52 -19.04
N LEU A 181 -0.13 1.71 -18.47
CA LEU A 181 -1.07 1.90 -17.35
C LEU A 181 -2.37 2.60 -17.77
N VAL A 182 -2.43 3.12 -18.99
CA VAL A 182 -3.55 3.96 -19.47
C VAL A 182 -4.36 3.32 -20.58
N ASP A 183 -4.03 2.09 -20.98
CA ASP A 183 -4.78 1.33 -21.96
C ASP A 183 -6.18 1.00 -21.41
N PRO A 184 -7.26 1.56 -22.00
CA PRO A 184 -8.63 1.36 -21.53
C PRO A 184 -9.13 -0.07 -21.71
N SER A 185 -8.45 -0.90 -22.51
CA SER A 185 -8.78 -2.32 -22.65
C SER A 185 -8.28 -3.16 -21.46
N ILE A 186 -7.39 -2.62 -20.64
CA ILE A 186 -6.86 -3.32 -19.47
C ILE A 186 -7.89 -3.26 -18.33
N ASP A 187 -8.49 -4.41 -18.03
CA ASP A 187 -9.15 -4.64 -16.74
C ASP A 187 -8.08 -4.73 -15.65
N TRP A 188 -7.76 -3.59 -15.05
CA TRP A 188 -6.74 -3.47 -14.02
C TRP A 188 -7.04 -4.34 -12.79
N LEU A 189 -8.31 -4.58 -12.48
CA LEU A 189 -8.71 -5.38 -11.31
C LEU A 189 -8.53 -6.86 -11.60
N ALA A 190 -8.98 -7.33 -12.76
CA ALA A 190 -8.74 -8.70 -13.18
C ALA A 190 -7.23 -8.98 -13.29
N ASP A 191 -6.46 -8.01 -13.79
CA ASP A 191 -5.01 -8.10 -13.88
C ASP A 191 -4.33 -8.19 -12.49
N LEU A 192 -4.70 -7.31 -11.55
CA LEU A 192 -4.20 -7.36 -10.18
C LEU A 192 -4.52 -8.69 -9.50
N LYS A 193 -5.77 -9.17 -9.62
CA LYS A 193 -6.19 -10.49 -9.10
C LYS A 193 -5.36 -11.60 -9.72
N ARG A 194 -5.16 -11.59 -11.04
CA ARG A 194 -4.35 -12.59 -11.74
C ARG A 194 -2.90 -12.62 -11.25
N GLN A 195 -2.29 -11.45 -11.03
CA GLN A 195 -0.93 -11.33 -10.50
C GLN A 195 -0.83 -11.91 -9.08
N VAL A 196 -1.80 -11.63 -8.21
CA VAL A 196 -1.86 -12.18 -6.84
C VAL A 196 -2.05 -13.69 -6.86
N GLU A 197 -2.99 -14.20 -7.67
CA GLU A 197 -3.26 -15.63 -7.74
C GLU A 197 -2.07 -16.43 -8.27
N ARG A 198 -1.43 -15.93 -9.33
CA ARG A 198 -0.26 -16.57 -9.97
C ARG A 198 1.06 -16.26 -9.27
N ASP A 199 1.04 -15.59 -8.11
CA ASP A 199 2.23 -15.16 -7.39
C ASP A 199 3.26 -14.45 -8.29
N SER A 200 2.76 -13.57 -9.17
CA SER A 200 3.53 -12.86 -10.20
C SER A 200 3.54 -11.35 -9.87
N PRO A 201 4.33 -10.91 -8.88
CA PRO A 201 4.30 -9.53 -8.34
C PRO A 201 4.82 -8.45 -9.29
N ASN A 202 5.42 -8.86 -10.40
CA ASN A 202 5.82 -7.94 -11.46
C ASN A 202 4.86 -8.18 -12.62
N ARG A 203 4.29 -7.12 -13.18
CA ARG A 203 3.96 -7.13 -14.60
C ARG A 203 5.28 -7.40 -15.29
N GLY A 204 5.54 -8.68 -15.60
CA GLY A 204 6.65 -9.04 -16.45
C GLY A 204 6.57 -8.13 -17.65
N SER A 205 7.69 -7.50 -17.99
CA SER A 205 7.99 -7.00 -19.32
C SER A 205 7.79 -8.15 -20.32
N GLY A 206 6.53 -8.48 -20.60
CA GLY A 206 6.14 -9.37 -21.66
C GLY A 206 6.35 -8.58 -22.93
N ASN A 207 7.50 -8.80 -23.55
CA ASN A 207 7.64 -8.71 -25.00
C ASN A 207 6.64 -9.67 -25.65
#